data_AF-A0A091J677-F1
#
_entry.id   AF-A0A091J677-F1
#
_cell.length_a   1.000
_cell.length_b   1.000
_cell.length_c   1.000
_cell.angle_alpha   90.00
_cell.angle_beta   90.00
_cell.angle_gamma   90.00
#
_symmetry.space_group_name_H-M   'P 1'
#
loop_
_entity.id
_entity.type
_entity.pdbx_description
1 polymer ?
#
loop_
_entity_poly.entity_id
_entity_poly.type
_entity_poly.pdbx_seq_one_letter_code
_entity_poly.pdbx_strand_id
1 'polypeptide(L)'
;RQFVEEVAVDFARRHPDVVLYISPHSSQAPQLLAEYLNGTVREELIANKTSEEITQLATKLAGQSGLDIIRIRKPFHTDNPSIQGQWHPLTNKPSALTVQGPRLRPQ
;
A
#
# COMPACT_ATOMS: atom_id res chain seq x y z
N ARG A 1 -24.22 -15.59 -6.05
CA ARG A 1 -25.58 -15.18 -5.60
C ARG A 1 -25.68 -15.19 -4.08
N GLN A 2 -25.35 -16.32 -3.43
CA GLN A 2 -25.34 -16.47 -1.97
C GLN A 2 -24.70 -15.31 -1.19
N PHE A 3 -23.52 -14.81 -1.64
CA PHE A 3 -22.88 -13.62 -1.04
C PHE A 3 -23.81 -12.41 -0.92
N VAL A 4 -24.59 -12.10 -1.97
CA VAL A 4 -25.51 -10.97 -1.99
C VAL A 4 -26.66 -11.16 -1.02
N GLU A 5 -27.16 -12.39 -0.92
CA GLU A 5 -28.35 -12.73 -0.12
C GLU A 5 -28.03 -12.81 1.38
N GLU A 6 -26.86 -13.34 1.74
CA GLU A 6 -26.54 -13.69 3.12
C GLU A 6 -25.48 -12.79 3.76
N VAL A 7 -24.52 -12.26 2.98
CA VAL A 7 -23.29 -11.67 3.54
C VAL A 7 -23.10 -10.19 3.20
N ALA A 8 -23.60 -9.72 2.06
CA ALA A 8 -23.33 -8.38 1.55
C ALA A 8 -23.77 -7.25 2.52
N VAL A 9 -24.91 -7.40 3.18
CA VAL A 9 -25.41 -6.42 4.15
C VAL A 9 -24.49 -6.34 5.37
N ASP A 10 -24.07 -7.48 5.91
CA ASP A 10 -23.18 -7.53 7.06
C ASP A 10 -21.76 -7.11 6.72
N PHE A 11 -21.33 -7.31 5.47
CA PHE A 11 -20.10 -6.70 4.94
C PHE A 11 -20.19 -5.17 4.96
N ALA A 12 -21.25 -4.58 4.40
CA ALA A 12 -21.43 -3.13 4.37
C ALA A 12 -21.54 -2.51 5.78
N ARG A 13 -22.17 -3.21 6.73
CA ARG A 13 -22.22 -2.78 8.14
C ARG A 13 -20.85 -2.77 8.81
N ARG A 14 -19.97 -3.72 8.47
CA ARG A 14 -18.60 -3.80 9.01
C ARG A 14 -17.65 -2.80 8.35
N HIS A 15 -17.94 -2.38 7.13
CA HIS A 15 -17.15 -1.43 6.35
C HIS A 15 -17.96 -0.17 6.02
N PRO A 16 -18.27 0.70 7.01
CA PRO A 16 -19.03 1.93 6.79
C PRO A 16 -18.29 2.96 5.90
N ASP A 17 -16.99 2.76 5.70
CA ASP A 17 -16.09 3.50 4.80
C ASP A 17 -16.20 3.08 3.33
N VAL A 18 -16.92 1.99 3.03
CA VAL A 18 -17.08 1.45 1.69
C VAL A 18 -18.55 1.50 1.26
N VAL A 19 -18.79 1.94 0.03
CA VAL A 19 -20.12 1.85 -0.60
C VAL A 19 -20.15 0.63 -1.52
N LEU A 20 -21.07 -0.30 -1.26
CA LEU A 20 -21.25 -1.52 -2.06
C LEU A 20 -22.44 -1.36 -3.01
N TYR A 21 -22.18 -1.33 -4.31
CA TYR A 21 -23.21 -1.39 -5.35
C TYR A 21 -23.35 -2.81 -5.89
N ILE A 22 -24.59 -3.22 -6.14
CA ILE A 22 -24.91 -4.52 -6.73
C ILE A 22 -25.67 -4.25 -8.02
N SER A 23 -25.07 -4.63 -9.15
CA SER A 23 -25.68 -4.54 -10.46
C SER A 23 -25.95 -5.96 -10.98
N PRO A 24 -27.18 -6.47 -10.89
CA PRO A 24 -27.53 -7.75 -11.48
C PRO A 24 -27.54 -7.62 -13.01
N HIS A 25 -26.74 -8.43 -13.70
CA HIS A 25 -26.73 -8.48 -15.15
C HIS A 25 -26.59 -9.93 -15.65
N SER A 26 -27.10 -10.22 -16.84
CA SER A 26 -26.98 -11.54 -17.48
C SER A 26 -25.57 -11.70 -18.07
N SER A 27 -24.55 -11.80 -17.23
CA SER A 27 -23.19 -12.15 -17.65
C SER A 27 -22.82 -13.56 -17.20
N GLN A 28 -22.00 -14.20 -18.04
CA GLN A 28 -21.39 -15.48 -17.73
C GLN A 28 -20.20 -15.36 -16.77
N ALA A 29 -19.67 -14.15 -16.58
CA ALA A 29 -18.50 -13.86 -15.76
C ALA A 29 -18.84 -12.75 -14.74
N PRO A 30 -19.24 -13.10 -13.50
CA PRO A 30 -19.44 -12.11 -12.45
C PRO A 30 -18.09 -11.53 -12.03
N GLN A 31 -18.06 -10.22 -11.82
CA GLN A 31 -16.86 -9.47 -11.44
C GLN A 31 -17.10 -8.69 -10.15
N LEU A 32 -16.02 -8.51 -9.39
CA LEU A 32 -15.95 -7.57 -8.28
C LEU A 32 -15.02 -6.43 -8.68
N LEU A 33 -15.56 -5.22 -8.68
CA LEU A 33 -14.84 -4.01 -9.07
C LEU A 33 -14.65 -3.14 -7.82
N ALA A 34 -13.40 -2.80 -7.53
CA ALA A 34 -13.02 -1.92 -6.43
C ALA A 34 -12.40 -0.63 -6.97
N GLU A 35 -13.07 0.50 -6.74
CA GLU A 35 -12.58 1.83 -7.07
C GLU A 35 -11.98 2.48 -5.83
N TYR A 36 -10.78 3.04 -5.96
CA TYR A 36 -10.05 3.64 -4.85
C TYR A 36 -10.00 5.17 -4.99
N LEU A 37 -9.76 5.87 -3.87
CA LEU A 37 -9.71 7.33 -3.84
C LEU A 37 -8.63 7.94 -4.74
N ASN A 38 -7.55 7.21 -5.02
CA ASN A 38 -6.49 7.63 -5.93
C ASN A 38 -6.87 7.42 -7.42
N GLY A 39 -8.09 6.96 -7.72
CA GLY A 39 -8.60 6.73 -9.06
C GLY A 39 -8.22 5.37 -9.66
N THR A 40 -7.50 4.51 -8.93
CA THR A 40 -7.23 3.16 -9.43
C THR A 40 -8.48 2.31 -9.34
N VAL A 41 -8.62 1.41 -10.31
CA VAL A 41 -9.72 0.45 -10.38
C VAL A 41 -9.12 -0.94 -10.43
N ARG A 42 -9.62 -1.83 -9.57
CA ARG A 42 -9.24 -3.24 -9.56
C ARG A 42 -10.46 -4.10 -9.87
N GLU A 43 -10.35 -4.83 -10.96
CA GLU A 43 -11.34 -5.82 -11.39
C GLU A 43 -10.83 -7.22 -11.02
N GLU A 44 -11.67 -7.98 -10.33
CA GLU A 44 -11.39 -9.36 -9.95
C GLU A 44 -12.53 -10.26 -10.42
N LEU A 45 -12.20 -11.31 -11.17
CA LEU A 45 -13.16 -12.33 -11.56
C LEU A 45 -13.58 -13.14 -10.33
N ILE A 46 -14.88 -13.29 -10.11
CA ILE A 46 -15.45 -14.05 -8.99
C ILE A 46 -16.27 -15.27 -9.46
N ALA A 47 -16.09 -15.69 -10.71
CA ALA A 47 -16.68 -16.91 -11.23
C ALA A 47 -16.22 -18.13 -10.41
N ASN A 48 -17.17 -19.02 -10.10
CA ASN A 48 -16.93 -20.26 -9.34
C ASN A 48 -16.31 -20.08 -7.94
N LYS A 49 -16.43 -18.91 -7.32
CA LYS A 49 -16.00 -18.68 -5.93
C LYS A 49 -17.16 -18.87 -4.95
N THR A 50 -16.85 -19.37 -3.76
CA THR A 50 -17.84 -19.47 -2.67
C THR A 50 -18.15 -18.10 -2.06
N SER A 51 -19.21 -18.02 -1.26
CA SER A 51 -19.57 -16.78 -0.54
C SER A 51 -18.44 -16.31 0.38
N GLU A 52 -17.79 -17.24 1.06
CA GLU A 52 -16.68 -16.99 1.98
C GLU A 52 -15.45 -16.48 1.23
N GLU A 53 -15.10 -17.09 0.10
CA GLU A 53 -13.98 -16.65 -0.74
C GLU A 53 -14.21 -15.23 -1.30
N ILE A 54 -15.45 -14.93 -1.73
CA ILE A 54 -15.83 -13.59 -2.17
C ILE A 54 -15.73 -12.60 -1.01
N THR A 55 -16.14 -12.99 0.19
CA THR A 55 -16.05 -12.15 1.39
C THR A 55 -14.60 -11.84 1.77
N GLN A 56 -13.73 -12.85 1.74
CA GLN A 56 -12.29 -12.67 1.97
C GLN A 56 -11.68 -11.76 0.91
N LEU A 57 -12.04 -11.95 -0.36
CA LEU A 57 -11.58 -11.09 -1.45
C LEU A 57 -12.05 -9.64 -1.28
N ALA A 58 -13.33 -9.41 -0.99
CA ALA A 58 -13.88 -8.07 -0.77
C ALA A 58 -13.23 -7.38 0.43
N THR A 59 -13.01 -8.12 1.53
CA THR A 59 -12.31 -7.62 2.72
C THR A 59 -10.85 -7.28 2.40
N LYS A 60 -10.16 -8.10 1.60
CA LYS A 60 -8.80 -7.82 1.13
C LYS A 60 -8.76 -6.54 0.31
N LEU A 61 -9.69 -6.35 -0.62
CA LEU A 61 -9.76 -5.14 -1.46
C LEU A 61 -10.08 -3.89 -0.63
N ALA A 62 -11.02 -3.97 0.32
CA ALA A 62 -11.33 -2.87 1.23
C ALA A 62 -10.14 -2.47 2.11
N GLY A 63 -9.28 -3.43 2.50
CA GLY A 63 -8.06 -3.16 3.27
C GLY A 63 -6.87 -2.65 2.45
N GLN A 64 -6.96 -2.57 1.11
CA GLN A 64 -5.89 -2.10 0.24
C GLN A 64 -5.98 -0.59 -0.01
N SER A 65 -4.84 0.03 -0.33
CA SER A 65 -4.75 1.47 -0.58
C SER A 65 -5.04 1.90 -2.03
N GLY A 66 -5.21 0.95 -2.94
CA GLY A 66 -5.29 1.23 -4.38
C GLY A 66 -3.94 1.50 -5.04
N LEU A 67 -2.81 1.35 -4.36
CA LEU A 67 -1.49 1.38 -5.01
C LEU A 67 -1.29 0.16 -5.92
N ASP A 68 -0.40 0.29 -6.90
CA ASP A 68 -0.08 -0.81 -7.81
C ASP A 68 0.60 -1.98 -7.09
N ILE A 69 0.12 -3.20 -7.35
CA ILE A 69 0.76 -4.44 -6.89
C ILE A 69 1.92 -4.74 -7.83
N ILE A 70 3.03 -4.06 -7.56
CA ILE A 70 4.32 -4.24 -8.22
C ILE A 70 5.40 -4.46 -7.16
N ARG A 71 6.61 -4.78 -7.60
CA ARG A 71 7.73 -5.03 -6.69
C ARG A 71 8.06 -3.79 -5.85
N ILE A 72 7.81 -3.87 -4.54
CA ILE A 72 8.27 -2.89 -3.56
C ILE A 72 9.78 -3.04 -3.39
N ARG A 73 10.54 -1.95 -3.61
CA ARG A 73 12.01 -1.98 -3.54
C ARG A 73 12.54 -1.97 -2.10
N LYS A 74 11.91 -1.18 -1.23
CA LYS A 74 12.27 -1.03 0.18
C LYS A 74 10.98 -1.15 1.00
N PRO A 75 10.90 -2.05 2.01
CA PRO A 75 9.71 -2.22 2.83
C PRO A 75 9.57 -1.12 3.91
N PHE A 76 10.31 -0.03 3.78
CA PHE A 76 10.28 1.12 4.68
C PHE A 76 10.45 2.40 3.87
N HIS A 77 9.86 3.47 4.37
CA HIS A 77 9.99 4.82 3.84
C HIS A 77 10.08 5.80 5.01
N THR A 78 10.94 6.80 4.89
CA THR A 78 11.05 7.92 5.83
C THR A 78 11.49 9.15 5.05
N ASP A 79 10.82 10.27 5.28
CA ASP A 79 11.23 11.56 4.75
C ASP A 79 12.38 12.17 5.56
N ASN A 80 12.62 11.66 6.77
CA ASN A 80 13.65 12.14 7.69
C ASN A 80 14.59 10.99 8.10
N PRO A 81 15.55 10.60 7.25
CA PRO A 81 16.41 9.44 7.50
C PRO A 81 17.48 9.66 8.59
N SER A 82 17.77 10.90 9.00
CA SER A 82 18.72 11.20 10.07
C SER A 82 18.17 12.26 11.03
N ILE A 83 18.53 12.11 12.32
CA ILE A 83 18.13 13.01 13.41
C ILE A 83 19.30 13.92 13.83
N GLN A 84 20.53 13.38 13.89
CA GLN A 84 21.71 14.09 14.40
C GLN A 84 22.65 14.61 13.31
N GLY A 85 22.19 14.60 12.05
CA GLY A 85 22.99 14.94 10.89
C GLY A 85 23.41 13.69 10.11
N GLN A 86 23.40 13.79 8.78
CA GLN A 86 23.86 12.71 7.92
C GLN A 86 25.39 12.61 8.01
N TRP A 87 25.90 11.38 8.08
CA TRP A 87 27.33 11.16 8.01
C TRP A 87 27.92 11.75 6.72
N HIS A 88 29.04 12.43 6.85
CA HIS A 88 29.88 12.87 5.75
C HIS A 88 31.36 12.56 6.07
N PRO A 89 32.27 12.54 5.08
CA PRO A 89 33.66 12.13 5.30
C PRO A 89 34.45 12.92 6.36
N LEU A 90 33.95 14.10 6.79
CA LEU A 90 34.59 14.94 7.81
C LEU A 90 33.94 14.82 9.20
N THR A 91 32.84 14.07 9.38
CA THR A 91 32.09 14.01 10.65
C THR A 91 32.98 13.65 11.85
N ASN A 92 33.92 12.72 11.66
CA ASN A 92 34.83 12.24 12.71
C ASN A 92 36.29 12.65 12.46
N LYS A 93 36.54 13.78 11.77
CA LYS A 93 37.90 14.30 11.51
C LYS A 93 38.16 15.58 12.30
N PRO A 94 39.36 15.75 12.87
CA PRO A 94 39.74 17.01 13.50
C PRO A 94 39.80 18.12 12.45
N SER A 95 39.30 19.30 12.80
CA SER A 95 39.22 20.47 11.91
C SER A 95 40.58 20.92 11.37
N ALA A 96 41.68 20.67 12.09
CA ALA A 96 43.04 21.02 11.70
C ALA A 96 43.42 20.47 10.31
N LEU A 97 42.98 19.26 9.96
CA LEU A 97 43.27 18.64 8.67
C LEU A 97 42.59 19.35 7.49
N THR A 98 41.41 19.93 7.73
CA THR A 98 40.64 20.67 6.72
C THR A 98 41.17 22.10 6.55
N VAL A 99 41.60 22.73 7.65
CA VAL A 99 42.05 24.14 7.64
C VAL A 99 43.49 24.29 7.15
N GLN A 100 44.41 23.41 7.57
CA GLN A 100 45.85 23.56 7.31
C GLN A 100 46.34 22.70 6.14
N GLY A 101 45.52 21.75 5.67
CA GLY A 101 45.88 20.82 4.62
C GLY A 101 46.87 19.73 5.07
N PRO A 102 47.19 18.77 4.19
CA PRO A 102 47.97 17.57 4.55
C PRO A 102 49.45 17.83 4.83
N ARG A 103 49.97 19.04 4.58
CA ARG A 103 51.40 19.38 4.73
C ARG A 103 51.71 20.05 6.08
N LEU A 104 51.10 19.56 7.16
CA LEU A 104 51.48 19.96 8.51
C LEU A 104 52.87 19.42 8.84
N ARG A 105 53.82 20.33 9.12
CA ARG A 105 55.11 19.93 9.70
C ARG A 105 54.87 19.62 11.18
N PRO A 106 55.42 18.50 11.70
CA PRO A 106 55.40 18.26 13.14
C PRO A 106 56.15 19.39 13.86
N GLN A 107 55.61 19.83 15.00
CA GLN A 107 56.35 20.66 15.96
C GLN A 107 57.30 19.79 16.77
#